data_AF-A0A524QDH6-F1
#
_entry.id   AF-A0A524QDH6-F1
#
_cell.length_a   1.000
_cell.length_b   1.000
_cell.length_c   1.000
_cell.angle_alpha   90.00
_cell.angle_beta   90.00
_cell.angle_gamma   90.00
#
_symmetry.space_group_name_H-M   'P 1'
#
loop_
_entity.id
_entity.type
_entity.pdbx_description
1 polymer ?
#
loop_
_entity_poly.entity_id
_entity_poly.type
_entity_poly.pdbx_seq_one_letter_code
_entity_poly.pdbx_strand_id
1 'polypeptide(L)'
;MKHVRMTALIVLAALLMACAQEVIHLAQLDTGMTRKQVEEVQGKPDNVKISGNYTALRYGPNYFVILDNDRVIAMGVGTIAKYPGTDRYFIDESYP
;
A
#
# COMPACT_ATOMS: atom_id res chain seq x y z
N MET A 1 -12.25 51.54 2.04
CA MET A 1 -12.32 50.24 2.74
C MET A 1 -13.01 49.19 1.87
N LYS A 2 -12.35 48.63 0.84
CA LYS A 2 -12.94 47.62 -0.06
C LYS A 2 -11.94 46.54 -0.56
N HIS A 3 -10.72 46.49 -0.06
CA HIS A 3 -9.67 45.57 -0.57
C HIS A 3 -9.28 44.43 0.41
N VAL A 4 -9.74 44.47 1.66
CA VAL A 4 -9.33 43.48 2.68
C VAL A 4 -10.06 42.13 2.53
N ARG A 5 -11.22 42.10 1.85
CA ARG A 5 -12.06 40.90 1.75
C ARG A 5 -11.69 39.93 0.63
N MET A 6 -10.80 40.33 -0.29
CA MET A 6 -10.55 39.57 -1.52
C MET A 6 -9.25 38.76 -1.50
N THR A 7 -8.29 39.12 -0.62
CA THR A 7 -7.05 38.36 -0.43
C THR A 7 -7.21 37.13 0.47
N ALA A 8 -8.24 37.09 1.31
CA ALA A 8 -8.50 35.93 2.19
C ALA A 8 -8.97 34.68 1.43
N LEU A 9 -9.52 34.83 0.22
CA LEU A 9 -10.03 33.71 -0.58
C LEU A 9 -8.96 32.95 -1.36
N ILE A 10 -7.79 33.55 -1.61
CA ILE A 10 -6.72 32.92 -2.41
C ILE A 10 -5.87 31.96 -1.54
N VAL A 11 -5.77 32.22 -0.24
CA VAL A 11 -4.98 31.35 0.67
C VAL A 11 -5.69 30.02 0.95
N LEU A 12 -7.02 29.98 0.89
CA LEU A 12 -7.80 28.77 1.17
C LEU A 12 -7.71 27.71 0.05
N ALA A 13 -7.33 28.10 -1.17
CA ALA A 13 -7.19 27.18 -2.30
C ALA A 13 -5.84 26.45 -2.36
N ALA A 14 -4.82 26.96 -1.65
CA ALA A 14 -3.48 26.36 -1.64
C ALA A 14 -3.34 25.15 -0.68
N LEU A 15 -4.30 24.95 0.23
CA LEU A 15 -4.27 23.87 1.23
C LEU A 15 -4.80 22.51 0.74
N LEU A 16 -5.39 22.44 -0.45
CA LEU A 16 -5.92 21.19 -1.02
C LEU A 16 -4.90 20.42 -1.89
N MET A 17 -3.68 20.94 -2.06
CA MET A 17 -2.56 20.24 -2.72
C MET A 17 -1.65 19.52 -1.70
N ALA A 18 -2.21 19.02 -0.59
CA ALA A 18 -1.54 17.96 0.15
C ALA A 18 -1.64 16.69 -0.69
N CYS A 19 -0.76 16.58 -1.70
CA CYS A 19 -0.50 15.32 -2.38
C CYS A 19 -0.26 14.29 -1.28
N ALA A 20 -1.14 13.29 -1.19
CA ALA A 20 -0.91 12.10 -0.40
C ALA A 20 0.36 11.47 -0.98
N GLN A 21 1.50 11.82 -0.39
CA GLN A 21 2.78 11.30 -0.81
C GLN A 21 2.75 9.84 -0.37
N GLU A 22 2.65 8.91 -1.33
CA GLU A 22 2.65 7.46 -1.12
C GLU A 22 4.01 7.05 -0.56
N VAL A 23 4.23 7.30 0.73
CA VAL A 23 5.42 6.85 1.44
C VAL A 23 5.16 5.41 1.85
N ILE A 24 5.89 4.49 1.21
CA ILE A 24 5.92 3.10 1.63
C ILE A 24 6.79 3.02 2.90
N HIS A 25 6.19 2.73 4.06
CA HIS A 25 6.85 2.70 5.36
C HIS A 25 7.52 1.34 5.61
N LEU A 26 8.51 0.97 4.79
CA LEU A 26 9.13 -0.36 4.77
C LEU A 26 9.72 -0.79 6.13
N ALA A 27 10.25 0.14 6.91
CA ALA A 27 10.97 -0.15 8.15
C ALA A 27 10.08 -0.64 9.32
N GLN A 28 8.75 -0.66 9.14
CA GLN A 28 7.80 -0.99 10.21
C GLN A 28 6.99 -2.26 9.95
N LEU A 29 7.17 -2.92 8.80
CA LEU A 29 6.50 -4.19 8.51
C LEU A 29 7.34 -5.37 9.00
N ASP A 30 6.66 -6.37 9.56
CA ASP A 30 7.26 -7.63 9.96
C ASP A 30 6.37 -8.82 9.57
N THR A 31 6.98 -9.98 9.43
CA THR A 31 6.30 -11.27 9.33
C THR A 31 5.40 -11.51 10.53
N GLY A 32 4.27 -12.20 10.31
CA GLY A 32 3.27 -12.46 11.35
C GLY A 32 2.34 -11.29 11.68
N MET A 33 2.55 -10.09 11.15
CA MET A 33 1.57 -9.01 11.26
C MET A 33 0.23 -9.39 10.62
N THR A 34 -0.87 -8.93 11.20
CA THR A 34 -2.21 -9.08 10.59
C THR A 34 -2.39 -8.12 9.44
N ARG A 35 -3.34 -8.38 8.53
CA ARG A 35 -3.72 -7.40 7.49
C ARG A 35 -4.04 -6.04 8.08
N LYS A 36 -4.77 -6.01 9.20
CA LYS A 36 -5.14 -4.77 9.88
C LYS A 36 -3.90 -3.98 10.30
N GLN A 37 -2.90 -4.65 10.89
CA GLN A 37 -1.65 -4.01 11.30
C GLN A 37 -0.84 -3.51 10.09
N VAL A 38 -0.82 -4.26 8.99
CA VAL A 38 -0.20 -3.81 7.73
C VAL A 38 -0.89 -2.55 7.21
N GLU A 39 -2.22 -2.51 7.23
CA GLU A 39 -3.01 -1.36 6.78
C GLU A 39 -2.87 -0.14 7.73
N GLU A 40 -2.62 -0.36 9.03
CA GLU A 40 -2.30 0.70 9.99
C GLU A 40 -0.93 1.34 9.71
N VAL A 41 0.04 0.57 9.18
CA VAL A 41 1.40 1.04 8.86
C VAL A 41 1.49 1.65 7.46
N GLN A 42 0.96 0.96 6.46
CA GLN A 42 1.10 1.34 5.04
C GLN A 42 -0.10 2.11 4.50
N GLY A 43 -1.22 2.15 5.23
CA GLY A 43 -2.50 2.58 4.69
C GLY A 43 -3.18 1.48 3.86
N LYS A 44 -4.14 1.88 3.02
CA LYS A 44 -4.91 0.94 2.21
C LYS A 44 -4.10 0.49 0.98
N PRO A 45 -4.16 -0.80 0.62
CA PRO A 45 -3.51 -1.28 -0.59
C PRO A 45 -4.24 -0.80 -1.86
N ASP A 46 -3.48 -0.57 -2.93
CA ASP A 46 -4.00 -0.18 -4.24
C ASP A 46 -4.69 -1.34 -4.95
N ASN A 47 -4.26 -2.57 -4.64
CA ASN A 47 -4.85 -3.77 -5.19
C ASN A 47 -4.77 -4.93 -4.19
N VAL A 48 -5.78 -5.79 -4.23
CA VAL A 48 -5.88 -6.98 -3.39
C VAL A 48 -6.20 -8.18 -4.28
N LYS A 49 -5.37 -9.22 -4.21
CA LYS A 49 -5.62 -10.52 -4.85
C LYS A 49 -5.77 -11.59 -3.79
N ILE A 50 -6.78 -12.45 -3.93
CA ILE A 50 -7.10 -13.49 -2.96
C ILE A 50 -7.13 -14.84 -3.70
N SER A 51 -6.51 -15.86 -3.08
CA SER A 51 -6.55 -17.23 -3.55
C SER A 51 -6.44 -18.20 -2.38
N GLY A 52 -7.48 -18.98 -2.13
CA GLY A 52 -7.56 -19.82 -0.93
C GLY A 52 -7.37 -18.99 0.34
N ASN A 53 -6.42 -19.39 1.19
CA ASN A 53 -6.05 -18.67 2.41
C ASN A 53 -5.03 -17.54 2.17
N TYR A 54 -4.55 -17.36 0.94
CA TYR A 54 -3.53 -16.39 0.59
C TYR A 54 -4.13 -15.07 0.11
N THR A 55 -3.56 -13.97 0.58
CA THR A 55 -3.89 -12.62 0.14
C THR A 55 -2.62 -11.88 -0.25
N ALA A 56 -2.57 -11.31 -1.45
CA ALA A 56 -1.51 -10.41 -1.88
C ALA A 56 -2.04 -8.97 -1.91
N LEU A 57 -1.41 -8.10 -1.12
CA LEU A 57 -1.69 -6.67 -1.05
C LEU A 57 -0.62 -5.93 -1.84
N ARG A 58 -1.02 -5.05 -2.75
CA ARG A 58 -0.10 -4.19 -3.51
C ARG A 58 -0.10 -2.77 -2.97
N TYR A 59 1.09 -2.21 -2.80
CA TYR A 59 1.31 -0.82 -2.42
C TYR A 59 2.26 -0.17 -3.43
N GLY A 60 1.84 0.93 -4.02
CA GLY A 60 2.56 1.60 -5.09
C GLY A 60 2.74 0.72 -6.34
N PRO A 61 3.80 0.99 -7.14
CA PRO A 61 3.97 0.33 -8.44
C PRO A 61 4.27 -1.16 -8.33
N ASN A 62 5.14 -1.56 -7.39
CA ASN A 62 5.74 -2.90 -7.35
C ASN A 62 6.01 -3.44 -5.93
N TYR A 63 5.53 -2.83 -4.86
CA TYR A 63 5.68 -3.39 -3.51
C TYR A 63 4.49 -4.28 -3.14
N PHE A 64 4.77 -5.48 -2.64
CA PHE A 64 3.76 -6.46 -2.28
C PHE A 64 3.95 -6.96 -0.85
N VAL A 65 2.84 -7.23 -0.18
CA VAL A 65 2.78 -7.97 1.08
C VAL A 65 1.89 -9.20 0.86
N ILE A 66 2.42 -10.38 1.14
CA ILE A 66 1.72 -11.66 1.02
C ILE A 66 1.36 -12.15 2.41
N LEU A 67 0.09 -12.49 2.58
CA LEU A 67 -0.49 -13.04 3.80
C LEU A 67 -0.96 -14.47 3.56
N ASP A 68 -0.84 -15.30 4.58
CA ASP A 68 -1.47 -16.63 4.71
C ASP A 68 -2.31 -16.62 5.98
N ASN A 69 -3.61 -16.94 5.89
CA ASN A 69 -4.54 -16.89 7.01
C ASN A 69 -4.48 -15.54 7.78
N ASP A 70 -4.52 -14.44 7.01
CA ASP A 70 -4.44 -13.06 7.51
C ASP A 70 -3.12 -12.69 8.19
N ARG A 71 -2.05 -13.48 8.05
CA ARG A 71 -0.72 -13.22 8.64
C ARG A 71 0.34 -13.04 7.57
N VAL A 72 1.15 -11.99 7.67
CA VAL A 72 2.24 -11.73 6.73
C VAL A 72 3.26 -12.87 6.71
N ILE A 73 3.54 -13.40 5.52
CA ILE A 73 4.55 -14.44 5.29
C ILE A 73 5.69 -14.00 4.38
N ALA A 74 5.47 -12.96 3.56
CA ALA A 74 6.49 -12.39 2.69
C ALA A 74 6.14 -10.94 2.34
N MET A 75 7.15 -10.13 2.06
CA MET A 75 7.01 -8.76 1.60
C MET A 75 8.22 -8.37 0.77
N GLY A 76 8.05 -7.49 -0.22
CA GLY A 76 9.14 -7.13 -1.11
C GLY A 76 8.71 -6.40 -2.37
N VAL A 77 9.70 -5.96 -3.12
CA VAL A 77 9.55 -5.32 -4.43
C VAL A 77 9.63 -6.38 -5.51
N GLY A 78 8.70 -6.37 -6.48
CA GLY A 78 8.72 -7.27 -7.62
C GLY A 78 7.35 -7.41 -8.27
N THR A 79 7.05 -8.59 -8.81
CA THR A 79 5.73 -8.93 -9.32
C THR A 79 5.10 -10.08 -8.54
N ILE A 80 3.77 -10.13 -8.53
CA ILE A 80 3.05 -11.22 -7.87
C ILE A 80 2.79 -12.36 -8.83
N ALA A 81 3.27 -13.55 -8.49
CA ALA A 81 3.04 -14.79 -9.22
C ALA A 81 2.43 -15.85 -8.29
N LYS A 82 1.80 -16.87 -8.89
CA LYS A 82 1.13 -17.96 -8.18
C LYS A 82 1.88 -19.27 -8.48
N TYR A 83 2.22 -20.04 -7.45
CA TYR A 83 2.89 -21.33 -7.65
C TYR A 83 1.97 -22.28 -8.43
N PRO A 84 2.47 -22.95 -9.49
CA PRO A 84 1.66 -23.85 -10.31
C PRO A 84 0.97 -24.94 -9.48
N GLY A 85 -0.33 -25.12 -9.69
CA GLY A 85 -1.12 -26.14 -9.00
C GLY A 85 -1.42 -25.89 -7.51
N THR A 86 -1.08 -24.71 -6.98
CA THR A 86 -1.35 -24.35 -5.58
C THR A 86 -2.09 -23.03 -5.49
N ASP A 87 -2.58 -22.64 -4.31
CA ASP A 87 -3.13 -21.30 -4.05
C ASP A 87 -2.11 -20.26 -3.61
N ARG A 88 -0.85 -20.66 -3.42
CA ARG A 88 0.18 -19.83 -2.80
C ARG A 88 0.74 -18.79 -3.77
N TYR A 89 0.82 -17.55 -3.32
CA TYR A 89 1.54 -16.48 -4.00
C TYR A 89 3.02 -16.43 -3.60
N PHE A 90 3.84 -15.89 -4.48
CA PHE A 90 5.22 -15.46 -4.20
C PHE A 90 5.52 -14.15 -4.93
N ILE A 91 6.55 -13.46 -4.43
CA ILE A 91 7.08 -12.24 -5.05
C ILE A 91 8.22 -12.68 -5.96
N ASP A 92 8.05 -12.46 -7.26
CA ASP A 92 9.11 -12.64 -8.24
C ASP A 92 9.91 -11.33 -8.35
N GLU A 93 11.08 -11.32 -7.71
CA GLU A 93 12.03 -10.20 -7.71
C GLU A 93 12.78 -10.06 -9.04
N SER A 94 12.62 -11.00 -9.98
CA SER A 94 13.29 -11.00 -11.28
C SER A 94 12.72 -9.97 -12.25
N TYR A 95 11.60 -9.34 -11.91
CA TYR A 95 10.89 -8.39 -12.74
C TYR A 95 11.20 -6.94 -12.29
N PRO A 96 11.83 -6.11 -13.13
CA PRO A 96 12.11 -4.70 -12.83
C PRO A 96 10.84 -3.85 -12.73
#